data_AF-A0A843RTR3-F1
#
_entry.id   AF-A0A843RTR3-F1
#
_cell.length_a   1.000
_cell.length_b   1.000
_cell.length_c   1.000
_cell.angle_alpha   90.00
_cell.angle_beta   90.00
_cell.angle_gamma   90.00
#
_symmetry.space_group_name_H-M   'P 1'
#
loop_
_entity.id
_entity.type
_entity.pdbx_description
1 polymer ?
#
loop_
_entity_poly.entity_id
_entity_poly.type
_entity_poly.pdbx_seq_one_letter_code
_entity_poly.pdbx_strand_id
1 'polypeptide(L)'
;MKASRCHRGTDDTSLKMTPMSETPTQYTQRILSNVGDADPWEVLTSTAGRLRQLVEGRSEDMLRQKPAPGRWSVAEILAHLADCEVVAGWRLRSILVSSGTALQPFDQDRWAEVFTYEQTPPGESLDLFEANRRGTLRVLRSVDPALYENFGMHEERGRESVSHLIRLYAGHDLNHLRQVEGLLSKPA
;
A
#
# COMPACT_ATOMS: atom_id res chain seq x y z
N MET A 1 57.98 15.05 2.11
CA MET A 1 56.59 15.45 1.90
C MET A 1 56.16 15.01 0.50
N LYS A 2 55.36 13.94 0.38
CA LYS A 2 54.75 13.49 -0.87
C LYS A 2 53.24 13.43 -0.64
N ALA A 3 52.48 14.21 -1.40
CA ALA A 3 51.03 14.24 -1.34
C ALA A 3 50.47 13.05 -2.13
N SER A 4 49.77 12.13 -1.44
CA SER A 4 49.00 11.06 -2.07
C SER A 4 47.68 11.62 -2.60
N ARG A 5 47.47 11.49 -3.92
CA ARG A 5 46.17 11.73 -4.58
C ARG A 5 45.19 10.63 -4.16
N CYS A 6 44.09 11.03 -3.54
CA CYS A 6 42.94 10.18 -3.29
C CYS A 6 42.15 10.02 -4.60
N HIS A 7 42.04 8.79 -5.10
CA HIS A 7 41.26 8.43 -6.27
C HIS A 7 39.79 8.31 -5.83
N ARG A 8 38.91 9.19 -6.30
CA ARG A 8 37.46 9.04 -6.13
C ARG A 8 36.98 8.00 -7.14
N GLY A 9 36.68 6.79 -6.66
CA GLY A 9 35.87 5.83 -7.39
C GLY A 9 34.44 6.36 -7.48
N THR A 10 33.96 6.61 -8.68
CA THR A 10 32.55 6.84 -8.96
C THR A 10 31.90 5.48 -9.14
N ASP A 11 31.43 4.88 -8.06
CA ASP A 11 30.51 3.75 -8.15
C ASP A 11 29.14 4.28 -8.51
N ASP A 12 28.89 4.33 -9.82
CA ASP A 12 27.57 4.41 -10.44
C ASP A 12 26.80 3.14 -10.07
N THR A 13 26.20 3.14 -8.88
CA THR A 13 25.18 2.17 -8.49
C THR A 13 23.87 2.58 -9.13
N SER A 14 23.80 2.43 -10.45
CA SER A 14 22.55 2.29 -11.16
C SER A 14 21.83 1.08 -10.55
N LEU A 15 20.92 1.35 -9.61
CA LEU A 15 19.92 0.38 -9.19
C LEU A 15 19.20 -0.06 -10.47
N LYS A 16 19.49 -1.29 -10.91
CA LYS A 16 18.73 -1.92 -11.96
C LYS A 16 17.32 -2.12 -11.41
N MET A 17 16.44 -1.16 -11.68
CA MET A 17 15.01 -1.33 -11.50
C MET A 17 14.64 -2.58 -12.30
N THR A 18 14.20 -3.61 -11.59
CA THR A 18 13.59 -4.76 -12.24
C THR A 18 12.39 -4.20 -13.01
N PRO A 19 12.20 -4.53 -14.30
CA PRO A 19 11.13 -3.91 -15.07
C PRO A 19 9.82 -4.20 -14.37
N MET A 20 9.12 -3.15 -13.92
CA MET A 20 7.73 -3.28 -13.51
C MET A 20 7.01 -3.93 -14.70
N SER A 21 6.38 -5.08 -14.50
CA SER A 21 5.72 -5.78 -15.61
C SER A 21 4.56 -4.96 -16.20
N GLU A 22 4.12 -3.91 -15.49
CA GLU A 22 3.05 -2.99 -15.87
C GLU A 22 3.51 -1.53 -15.75
N THR A 23 3.00 -0.68 -16.64
CA THR A 23 3.12 0.78 -16.54
C THR A 23 2.25 1.35 -15.42
N PRO A 24 2.51 2.57 -14.92
CA PRO A 24 1.65 3.20 -13.89
C PRO A 24 0.17 3.28 -14.31
N THR A 25 -0.10 3.51 -15.59
CA THR A 25 -1.47 3.51 -16.14
C THR A 25 -2.11 2.13 -16.09
N GLN A 26 -1.39 1.08 -16.49
CA GLN A 26 -1.89 -0.30 -16.45
C GLN A 26 -2.15 -0.75 -15.00
N TYR A 27 -1.25 -0.41 -14.08
CA TYR A 27 -1.45 -0.62 -12.64
C TYR A 27 -2.75 0.04 -12.17
N THR A 28 -2.93 1.33 -12.48
CA THR A 28 -4.11 2.11 -12.04
C THR A 28 -5.40 1.49 -12.57
N GLN A 29 -5.43 1.13 -13.85
CA GLN A 29 -6.59 0.49 -14.48
C GLN A 29 -6.92 -0.86 -13.82
N ARG A 30 -5.91 -1.71 -13.60
CA ARG A 30 -6.08 -3.00 -12.96
C ARG A 30 -6.60 -2.85 -11.53
N ILE A 31 -6.02 -1.94 -10.74
CA ILE A 31 -6.44 -1.71 -9.36
C ILE A 31 -7.88 -1.19 -9.31
N LEU A 32 -8.23 -0.20 -10.12
CA LEU A 32 -9.59 0.33 -10.17
C LEU A 32 -10.62 -0.71 -10.63
N SER A 33 -10.24 -1.62 -11.54
CA SER A 33 -11.13 -2.69 -11.99
C SER A 33 -11.55 -3.66 -10.87
N ASN A 34 -10.76 -3.76 -9.80
CA ASN A 34 -11.08 -4.62 -8.68
C ASN A 34 -12.29 -4.13 -7.87
N VAL A 35 -12.62 -2.84 -7.95
CA VAL A 35 -13.80 -2.27 -7.28
C VAL A 35 -15.07 -2.81 -7.90
N GLY A 36 -15.12 -2.95 -9.23
CA GLY A 36 -16.34 -3.35 -9.95
C GLY A 36 -17.53 -2.47 -9.56
N ASP A 37 -18.62 -3.12 -9.12
CA ASP A 37 -19.85 -2.47 -8.66
C ASP A 37 -19.89 -2.22 -7.14
N ALA A 38 -18.83 -2.55 -6.41
CA ALA A 38 -18.78 -2.36 -4.96
C ALA A 38 -18.73 -0.88 -4.58
N ASP A 39 -19.35 -0.50 -3.46
CA ASP A 39 -19.18 0.83 -2.88
C ASP A 39 -17.77 0.93 -2.25
N PRO A 40 -16.90 1.84 -2.73
CA PRO A 40 -15.58 2.06 -2.14
C PRO A 40 -15.63 2.33 -0.64
N TRP A 41 -16.66 3.01 -0.13
CA TRP A 41 -16.77 3.30 1.30
C TRP A 41 -17.01 2.05 2.14
N GLU A 42 -17.87 1.15 1.65
CA GLU A 42 -18.12 -0.14 2.30
C GLU A 42 -16.86 -0.99 2.29
N VAL A 43 -16.14 -1.03 1.17
CA VAL A 43 -14.85 -1.72 1.06
C VAL A 43 -13.88 -1.16 2.10
N LEU A 44 -13.57 0.13 2.06
CA LEU A 44 -12.57 0.73 2.94
C LEU A 44 -12.93 0.57 4.43
N THR A 45 -14.22 0.57 4.77
CA THR A 45 -14.72 0.40 6.14
C THR A 45 -14.63 -1.04 6.62
N SER A 46 -14.84 -2.02 5.74
CA SER A 46 -14.92 -3.44 6.10
C SER A 46 -13.58 -4.19 6.00
N THR A 47 -12.61 -3.70 5.23
CA THR A 47 -11.34 -4.41 4.96
C THR A 47 -10.64 -4.90 6.22
N ALA A 48 -10.44 -4.04 7.22
CA ALA A 48 -9.73 -4.43 8.44
C ALA A 48 -10.45 -5.57 9.20
N GLY A 49 -11.78 -5.49 9.30
CA GLY A 49 -12.60 -6.53 9.92
C GLY A 49 -12.56 -7.85 9.14
N ARG A 50 -12.56 -7.79 7.80
CA ARG A 50 -12.41 -8.99 6.96
C ARG A 50 -11.03 -9.63 7.12
N LEU A 51 -9.96 -8.83 7.16
CA LEU A 51 -8.61 -9.33 7.41
C LEU A 51 -8.49 -10.00 8.78
N ARG A 52 -9.06 -9.39 9.84
CA ARG A 52 -9.15 -9.99 11.18
C ARG A 52 -9.79 -11.37 11.12
N GLN A 53 -10.95 -11.49 10.50
CA GLN A 53 -11.67 -12.76 10.37
C GLN A 53 -10.86 -13.82 9.61
N LEU A 54 -10.14 -13.41 8.56
CA LEU A 54 -9.34 -14.35 7.76
C LEU A 54 -8.15 -14.92 8.54
N VAL A 55 -7.50 -14.11 9.38
CA VAL A 55 -6.31 -14.52 10.14
C VAL A 55 -6.63 -15.09 11.53
N GLU A 56 -7.87 -14.95 11.99
CA GLU A 56 -8.32 -15.48 13.27
C GLU A 56 -8.10 -17.00 13.37
N GLY A 57 -7.50 -17.44 14.48
CA GLY A 57 -7.20 -18.85 14.72
C GLY A 57 -6.08 -19.45 13.87
N ARG A 58 -5.40 -18.66 13.01
CA ARG A 58 -4.24 -19.11 12.23
C ARG A 58 -2.94 -18.95 13.03
N SER A 59 -2.01 -19.88 12.91
CA SER A 59 -0.68 -19.75 13.52
C SER A 59 0.19 -18.75 12.75
N GLU A 60 1.13 -18.10 13.43
CA GLU A 60 2.07 -17.20 12.76
C GLU A 60 2.89 -17.91 11.67
N ASP A 61 3.32 -19.16 11.90
CA ASP A 61 4.04 -19.95 10.92
C ASP A 61 3.26 -20.10 9.61
N MET A 62 1.94 -20.32 9.70
CA MET A 62 1.07 -20.39 8.52
C MET A 62 0.98 -19.03 7.82
N LEU A 63 0.85 -17.94 8.59
CA LEU A 63 0.76 -16.59 8.03
C LEU A 63 2.07 -16.12 7.38
N ARG A 64 3.21 -16.67 7.80
CA ARG A 64 4.55 -16.38 7.26
C ARG A 64 4.94 -17.26 6.08
N GLN A 65 4.14 -18.27 5.72
CA GLN A 65 4.45 -19.15 4.60
C GLN A 65 4.36 -18.39 3.26
N LYS A 66 5.49 -18.29 2.56
CA LYS A 66 5.56 -17.70 1.21
C LYS A 66 5.04 -18.71 0.18
N PRO A 67 4.16 -18.31 -0.77
CA PRO A 67 3.59 -19.23 -1.76
C PRO A 67 4.58 -19.61 -2.87
N ALA A 68 5.60 -18.79 -3.10
CA ALA A 68 6.69 -19.00 -4.04
C ALA A 68 7.82 -17.99 -3.76
N PRO A 69 9.04 -18.21 -4.27
CA PRO A 69 10.11 -17.21 -4.21
C PRO A 69 9.66 -15.88 -4.83
N GLY A 70 9.98 -14.76 -4.15
CA GLY A 70 9.61 -13.42 -4.60
C GLY A 70 8.12 -13.08 -4.48
N ARG A 71 7.32 -13.89 -3.77
CA ARG A 71 5.92 -13.61 -3.48
C ARG A 71 5.73 -13.41 -1.98
N TRP A 72 4.92 -12.42 -1.62
CA TRP A 72 4.60 -12.14 -0.22
C TRP A 72 3.72 -13.23 0.40
N SER A 73 4.02 -13.51 1.66
CA SER A 73 3.18 -14.22 2.62
C SER A 73 2.02 -13.36 3.10
N VAL A 74 1.10 -13.93 3.88
CA VAL A 74 0.00 -13.14 4.49
C VAL A 74 0.55 -12.10 5.45
N ALA A 75 1.56 -12.43 6.26
CA ALA A 75 2.18 -11.50 7.19
C ALA A 75 2.79 -10.27 6.48
N GLU A 76 3.48 -10.49 5.35
CA GLU A 76 4.05 -9.40 4.55
C GLU A 76 2.96 -8.55 3.87
N ILE A 77 1.85 -9.16 3.42
CA ILE A 77 0.70 -8.41 2.87
C ILE A 77 0.07 -7.52 3.95
N LEU A 78 -0.05 -7.98 5.18
CA LEU A 78 -0.58 -7.17 6.29
C LEU A 78 0.33 -5.99 6.62
N ALA A 79 1.65 -6.21 6.67
CA ALA A 79 2.62 -5.13 6.86
C ALA A 79 2.56 -4.09 5.73
N HIS A 80 2.48 -4.55 4.48
CA HIS A 80 2.31 -3.69 3.32
C HIS A 80 1.04 -2.83 3.38
N LEU A 81 -0.09 -3.41 3.77
CA LEU A 81 -1.35 -2.66 3.92
C LEU A 81 -1.24 -1.60 5.02
N ALA A 82 -0.59 -1.92 6.14
CA ALA A 82 -0.38 -0.99 7.24
C ALA A 82 0.41 0.25 6.81
N ASP A 83 1.52 0.06 6.10
CA ASP A 83 2.38 1.14 5.63
C ASP A 83 1.76 1.91 4.45
N CYS A 84 1.06 1.22 3.55
CA CYS A 84 0.26 1.87 2.50
C CYS A 84 -0.79 2.82 3.09
N GLU A 85 -1.42 2.45 4.21
CA GLU A 85 -2.43 3.27 4.85
C GLU A 85 -1.85 4.53 5.51
N VAL A 86 -0.61 4.49 6.00
CA VAL A 86 0.11 5.69 6.46
C VAL A 86 0.24 6.69 5.31
N VAL A 87 0.69 6.22 4.14
CA VAL A 87 0.82 7.03 2.93
C VAL A 87 -0.54 7.55 2.47
N ALA A 88 -1.56 6.70 2.43
CA ALA A 88 -2.92 7.06 2.04
C ALA A 88 -3.47 8.17 2.94
N GLY A 89 -3.39 7.98 4.25
CA GLY A 89 -3.85 8.93 5.25
C GLY A 89 -3.15 10.28 5.14
N TRP A 90 -1.85 10.31 4.86
CA TRP A 90 -1.09 11.54 4.64
C TRP A 90 -1.49 12.25 3.34
N ARG A 91 -1.54 11.52 2.22
CA ARG A 91 -1.90 12.09 0.90
C ARG A 91 -3.28 12.70 0.92
N LEU A 92 -4.28 11.97 1.43
CA LEU A 92 -5.66 12.43 1.49
C LEU A 92 -5.78 13.71 2.33
N ARG A 93 -5.16 13.76 3.51
CA ARG A 93 -5.14 14.98 4.35
C ARG A 93 -4.49 16.16 3.64
N SER A 94 -3.38 15.92 2.96
CA SER A 94 -2.64 16.96 2.24
C SER A 94 -3.47 17.55 1.10
N ILE A 95 -4.12 16.70 0.30
CA ILE A 95 -4.95 17.12 -0.83
C ILE A 95 -6.20 17.87 -0.35
N LEU A 96 -6.84 17.41 0.72
CA LEU A 96 -8.04 18.05 1.28
C LEU A 96 -7.79 19.52 1.64
N VAL A 97 -6.61 19.84 2.19
CA VAL A 97 -6.25 21.20 2.61
C VAL A 97 -5.50 22.00 1.55
N SER A 98 -4.89 21.33 0.57
CA SER A 98 -4.08 21.96 -0.48
C SER A 98 -4.22 21.19 -1.80
N SER A 99 -5.13 21.66 -2.65
CA SER A 99 -5.26 21.11 -4.01
C SER A 99 -3.99 21.39 -4.83
N GLY A 100 -3.59 20.43 -5.66
CA GLY A 100 -2.36 20.45 -6.44
C GLY A 100 -1.11 19.94 -5.72
N THR A 101 -1.21 19.41 -4.49
CA THR A 101 -0.06 18.87 -3.74
C THR A 101 0.66 17.77 -4.53
N ALA A 102 2.00 17.85 -4.58
CA ALA A 102 2.84 16.79 -5.16
C ALA A 102 2.75 15.51 -4.33
N LEU A 103 2.55 14.36 -4.99
CA LEU A 103 2.46 13.05 -4.34
C LEU A 103 3.66 12.21 -4.75
N GLN A 104 4.52 11.92 -3.77
CA GLN A 104 5.72 11.12 -3.95
C GLN A 104 5.38 9.64 -4.16
N PRO A 105 5.97 8.94 -5.16
CA PRO A 105 5.91 7.49 -5.24
C PRO A 105 6.70 6.85 -4.10
N PHE A 106 6.52 5.54 -3.88
CA PHE A 106 7.34 4.76 -2.97
C PHE A 106 7.58 3.38 -3.54
N ASP A 107 8.74 2.80 -3.22
CA ASP A 107 9.12 1.45 -3.62
C ASP A 107 8.67 0.45 -2.55
N GLN A 108 7.54 -0.20 -2.79
CA GLN A 108 6.93 -1.16 -1.86
C GLN A 108 7.82 -2.39 -1.61
N ASP A 109 8.60 -2.82 -2.61
CA ASP A 109 9.46 -3.99 -2.48
C ASP A 109 10.68 -3.63 -1.63
N ARG A 110 11.22 -2.43 -1.83
CA ARG A 110 12.28 -1.90 -0.98
C ARG A 110 11.80 -1.67 0.46
N TRP A 111 10.56 -1.23 0.66
CA TRP A 111 9.97 -1.13 2.00
C TRP A 111 9.86 -2.50 2.65
N ALA A 112 9.35 -3.50 1.93
CA ALA A 112 9.23 -4.86 2.46
C ALA A 112 10.59 -5.44 2.92
N GLU A 113 11.65 -5.18 2.15
CA GLU A 113 13.02 -5.57 2.49
C GLU A 113 13.57 -4.79 3.69
N VAL A 114 13.56 -3.45 3.63
CA VAL A 114 14.23 -2.58 4.61
C VAL A 114 13.50 -2.53 5.94
N PHE A 115 12.16 -2.55 5.91
CA PHE A 115 11.32 -2.58 7.11
C PHE A 115 11.07 -4.00 7.61
N THR A 116 11.74 -5.00 7.01
CA THR A 116 11.78 -6.39 7.46
C THR A 116 10.38 -7.00 7.63
N TYR A 117 9.50 -6.82 6.65
CA TYR A 117 8.10 -7.28 6.73
C TYR A 117 7.97 -8.77 7.10
N GLU A 118 8.92 -9.61 6.68
CA GLU A 118 8.92 -11.03 7.00
C GLU A 118 9.11 -11.34 8.49
N GLN A 119 9.64 -10.38 9.27
CA GLN A 119 9.88 -10.47 10.70
C GLN A 119 8.79 -9.78 11.53
N THR A 120 8.05 -8.83 10.92
CA THR A 120 6.98 -8.10 11.60
C THR A 120 5.88 -9.05 12.10
N PRO A 121 5.41 -8.93 13.35
CA PRO A 121 4.26 -9.69 13.83
C PRO A 121 2.99 -9.34 13.04
N PRO A 122 2.27 -10.31 12.44
CA PRO A 122 1.12 -10.04 11.59
C PRO A 122 -0.02 -9.32 12.33
N GLY A 123 -0.19 -9.62 13.62
CA GLY A 123 -1.18 -8.95 14.48
C GLY A 123 -0.90 -7.46 14.66
N GLU A 124 0.38 -7.09 14.84
CA GLU A 124 0.79 -5.69 15.00
C GLU A 124 0.53 -4.88 13.72
N SER A 125 0.88 -5.44 12.55
CA SER A 125 0.56 -4.81 11.26
C SER A 125 -0.94 -4.59 11.08
N LEU A 126 -1.76 -5.57 11.46
CA LEU A 126 -3.21 -5.46 11.34
C LEU A 126 -3.80 -4.42 12.31
N ASP A 127 -3.29 -4.34 13.54
CA ASP A 127 -3.67 -3.31 14.51
C ASP A 127 -3.34 -1.91 13.99
N LEU A 128 -2.14 -1.73 13.43
CA LEU A 128 -1.69 -0.47 12.83
C LEU A 128 -2.56 -0.07 11.63
N PHE A 129 -2.81 -1.01 10.71
CA PHE A 129 -3.69 -0.78 9.56
C PHE A 129 -5.08 -0.33 10.02
N GLU A 130 -5.69 -1.04 10.98
CA GLU A 130 -7.03 -0.72 11.48
C GLU A 130 -7.08 0.68 12.12
N ALA A 131 -6.09 1.00 12.97
CA ALA A 131 -6.01 2.30 13.63
C ALA A 131 -5.86 3.44 12.61
N ASN A 132 -4.96 3.29 11.64
CA ASN A 132 -4.73 4.28 10.60
C ASN A 132 -5.96 4.45 9.71
N ARG A 133 -6.58 3.35 9.26
CA ARG A 133 -7.78 3.37 8.41
C ARG A 133 -8.95 4.04 9.13
N ARG A 134 -9.18 3.72 10.40
CA ARG A 134 -10.20 4.41 11.22
C ARG A 134 -9.92 5.91 11.31
N GLY A 135 -8.66 6.31 11.49
CA GLY A 135 -8.23 7.70 11.47
C GLY A 135 -8.49 8.40 10.13
N THR A 136 -8.15 7.76 9.00
CA THR A 136 -8.39 8.25 7.65
C THR A 136 -9.88 8.44 7.37
N LEU A 137 -10.70 7.41 7.62
CA LEU A 137 -12.16 7.48 7.38
C LEU A 137 -12.84 8.54 8.25
N ARG A 138 -12.38 8.75 9.49
CA ARG A 138 -12.90 9.83 10.35
C ARG A 138 -12.69 11.21 9.73
N VAL A 139 -11.51 11.48 9.17
CA VAL A 139 -11.22 12.76 8.53
C VAL A 139 -12.07 12.94 7.28
N LEU A 140 -12.12 11.94 6.40
CA LEU A 140 -12.92 12.00 5.18
C LEU A 140 -14.41 12.25 5.50
N ARG A 141 -14.98 11.57 6.50
CA ARG A 141 -16.38 11.80 6.92
C ARG A 141 -16.66 13.19 7.50
N SER A 142 -15.64 13.88 8.01
CA SER A 142 -15.81 15.17 8.70
C SER A 142 -15.72 16.40 7.80
N VAL A 143 -15.26 16.23 6.56
CA VAL A 143 -15.05 17.34 5.62
C VAL A 143 -16.23 17.48 4.64
N ASP A 144 -16.37 18.66 4.05
CA ASP A 144 -17.35 18.89 2.97
C ASP A 144 -17.01 17.99 1.76
N PRO A 145 -17.95 17.16 1.26
CA PRO A 145 -17.75 16.34 0.08
C PRO A 145 -17.32 17.11 -1.18
N ALA A 146 -17.59 18.43 -1.27
CA ALA A 146 -17.08 19.26 -2.36
C ALA A 146 -15.53 19.27 -2.43
N LEU A 147 -14.85 19.06 -1.30
CA LEU A 147 -13.38 18.93 -1.26
C LEU A 147 -12.88 17.64 -1.89
N TYR A 148 -13.76 16.68 -2.23
CA TYR A 148 -13.31 15.44 -2.86
C TYR A 148 -12.86 15.61 -4.32
N GLU A 149 -13.17 16.76 -4.91
CA GLU A 149 -12.67 17.19 -6.22
C GLU A 149 -11.26 17.81 -6.15
N ASN A 150 -10.76 18.13 -4.93
CA ASN A 150 -9.35 18.46 -4.77
C ASN A 150 -8.48 17.27 -5.18
N PHE A 151 -7.30 17.58 -5.68
CA PHE A 151 -6.40 16.60 -6.25
C PHE A 151 -4.96 16.79 -5.83
N GLY A 152 -4.17 15.74 -5.92
CA GLY A 152 -2.71 15.81 -5.92
C GLY A 152 -2.15 15.47 -7.30
N MET A 153 -0.87 15.76 -7.48
CA MET A 153 -0.10 15.41 -8.67
C MET A 153 0.91 14.32 -8.32
N HIS A 154 0.56 13.06 -8.63
CA HIS A 154 1.47 11.93 -8.47
C HIS A 154 2.52 11.92 -9.57
N GLU A 155 3.79 11.79 -9.20
CA GLU A 155 4.91 11.89 -10.15
C GLU A 155 4.80 10.89 -11.31
N GLU A 156 4.30 9.69 -11.03
CA GLU A 156 4.19 8.62 -12.03
C GLU A 156 2.78 8.45 -12.63
N ARG A 157 1.72 8.84 -11.90
CA ARG A 157 0.32 8.56 -12.25
C ARG A 157 -0.47 9.80 -12.65
N GLY A 158 0.11 10.98 -12.48
CA GLY A 158 -0.52 12.26 -12.80
C GLY A 158 -1.55 12.68 -11.76
N ARG A 159 -2.62 13.33 -12.22
CA ARG A 159 -3.64 13.95 -11.37
C ARG A 159 -4.52 12.90 -10.68
N GLU A 160 -4.56 12.92 -9.35
CA GLU A 160 -5.39 12.01 -8.53
C GLU A 160 -6.28 12.84 -7.59
N SER A 161 -7.60 12.84 -7.80
CA SER A 161 -8.55 13.47 -6.87
C SER A 161 -8.74 12.62 -5.60
N VAL A 162 -9.27 13.21 -4.53
CA VAL A 162 -9.65 12.44 -3.32
C VAL A 162 -10.67 11.36 -3.68
N SER A 163 -11.69 11.68 -4.49
CA SER A 163 -12.65 10.69 -5.00
C SER A 163 -11.96 9.55 -5.76
N HIS A 164 -10.96 9.87 -6.58
CA HIS A 164 -10.18 8.87 -7.31
C HIS A 164 -9.36 7.98 -6.36
N LEU A 165 -8.67 8.58 -5.39
CA LEU A 165 -7.85 7.86 -4.42
C LEU A 165 -8.69 6.95 -3.53
N ILE A 166 -9.89 7.36 -3.10
CA ILE A 166 -10.83 6.50 -2.35
C ILE A 166 -11.12 5.22 -3.16
N ARG A 167 -11.41 5.35 -4.46
CA ARG A 167 -11.63 4.19 -5.35
C ARG A 167 -10.37 3.36 -5.53
N LEU A 168 -9.23 4.01 -5.72
CA LEU A 168 -7.95 3.33 -5.92
C LEU A 168 -7.57 2.48 -4.70
N TYR A 169 -7.70 3.04 -3.49
CA TYR A 169 -7.43 2.32 -2.24
C TYR A 169 -8.45 1.21 -1.99
N ALA A 170 -9.73 1.38 -2.35
CA ALA A 170 -10.70 0.30 -2.26
C ALA A 170 -10.35 -0.86 -3.21
N GLY A 171 -9.94 -0.55 -4.44
CA GLY A 171 -9.47 -1.56 -5.39
C GLY A 171 -8.19 -2.26 -4.96
N HIS A 172 -7.32 -1.56 -4.23
CA HIS A 172 -6.08 -2.08 -3.65
C HIS A 172 -6.37 -3.03 -2.49
N ASP A 173 -7.26 -2.63 -1.56
CA ASP A 173 -7.75 -3.48 -0.48
C ASP A 173 -8.36 -4.79 -1.03
N LEU A 174 -9.24 -4.71 -2.04
CA LEU A 174 -9.86 -5.89 -2.66
C LEU A 174 -8.86 -6.79 -3.40
N ASN A 175 -7.79 -6.22 -3.95
CA ASN A 175 -6.69 -7.02 -4.49
C ASN A 175 -6.00 -7.85 -3.40
N HIS A 176 -5.65 -7.22 -2.28
CA HIS A 176 -4.95 -7.90 -1.20
C HIS A 176 -5.84 -8.84 -0.40
N LEU A 177 -7.12 -8.52 -0.18
CA LEU A 177 -8.10 -9.45 0.40
C LEU A 177 -8.16 -10.76 -0.37
N ARG A 178 -8.28 -10.71 -1.72
CA ARG A 178 -8.29 -11.92 -2.56
C ARG A 178 -6.97 -12.69 -2.49
N GLN A 179 -5.84 -12.00 -2.37
CA GLN A 179 -4.55 -12.65 -2.19
C GLN A 179 -4.51 -13.41 -0.85
N VAL A 180 -4.91 -12.76 0.24
CA VAL A 180 -4.97 -13.38 1.57
C VAL A 180 -5.94 -14.57 1.58
N GLU A 181 -7.16 -14.40 1.05
CA GLU A 181 -8.16 -15.46 0.92
C GLU A 181 -7.57 -16.67 0.15
N GLY A 182 -6.94 -16.44 -1.00
CA GLY A 182 -6.35 -17.49 -1.83
C GLY A 182 -5.11 -18.16 -1.22
N LEU A 183 -4.39 -17.48 -0.33
CA LEU A 183 -3.28 -18.08 0.43
C LEU A 183 -3.78 -18.98 1.55
N LEU A 184 -4.86 -18.58 2.23
CA LEU A 184 -5.42 -19.29 3.38
C LEU A 184 -6.41 -20.40 3.01
N SER A 185 -6.91 -20.42 1.77
CA SER A 185 -7.79 -21.48 1.26
C SER A 185 -7.06 -22.70 0.73
N LYS A 186 -5.74 -22.63 0.55
CA LYS A 186 -4.94 -23.78 0.09
C LYS A 186 -4.79 -24.77 1.26
N PRO A 187 -5.04 -26.07 1.05
CA PRO A 187 -4.66 -27.08 2.03
C PRO A 187 -3.15 -27.02 2.25
N ALA A 188 -2.73 -27.13 3.52
CA ALA A 188 -1.32 -27.24 3.91
C ALA A 188 -0.66 -28.49 3.31
#